data_AF-A0A4R5DHQ4-F1
#
_entry.id   AF-A0A4R5DHQ4-F1
#
_cell.length_a   1.000
_cell.length_b   1.000
_cell.length_c   1.000
_cell.angle_alpha   90.00
_cell.angle_beta   90.00
_cell.angle_gamma   90.00
#
_symmetry.space_group_name_H-M   'P 1'
#
loop_
_entity.id
_entity.type
_entity.pdbx_description
1 polymer ?
#
loop_
_entity_poly.entity_id
_entity_poly.type
_entity_poly.pdbx_seq_one_letter_code
_entity_poly.pdbx_strand_id
1 'polypeptide(L)'
;MDENGENWTPIGQNDAVTWPDLSGLFRRKDVAQVEGHLAYLTAHGVTCLRIMLEYCQTEHRYFEKPVGRYQPHMIQFWDDLFVLCEKYKLRILLTPFDTFWMRRRWKHHPYNALNGGPCKSKTRWLTCPETLAAIKNRFSFVIERWGGSGVLFAWDLWNEIGPANALGEMDGLYVFVDQISDHIRQFELRLYGKTHPQTVSVFAPLMQQHDMSDLIFKHPKLDFASTHFYENKTINYPRNTADAAVATGEMVREALFHLPENRPFLDSEHGPIDYFKKRKNNLPEEFDDQYFLNMQWAHLASGGAGGGMRWPYRHPHVLTHGMRRAQLNLAGFLELIDWKTFKRQNLNEQIEVTNPHISVFGCGDDRQAVIWLLERQNYVRKKIVKKTNPEVEIAVPWLNAGLYRVSFWNTVSGKGEARELYHEADQLRISFHLPENNIALAIRKIAERAQVF
;
A
#
# COMPACT_ATOMS: atom_id res chain seq x y z
N MET A 1 0.92 3.60 -14.63
CA MET A 1 -0.03 3.39 -15.74
C MET A 1 -0.41 1.93 -15.76
N ASP A 2 -1.60 1.60 -16.25
CA ASP A 2 -2.00 0.23 -16.52
C ASP A 2 -1.50 -0.27 -17.88
N GLU A 3 -1.87 -1.50 -18.25
CA GLU A 3 -1.52 -2.14 -19.52
C GLU A 3 -2.10 -1.45 -20.77
N ASN A 4 -3.08 -0.56 -20.61
CA ASN A 4 -3.65 0.25 -21.70
C ASN A 4 -3.03 1.65 -21.78
N GLY A 5 -2.08 1.97 -20.89
CA GLY A 5 -1.48 3.30 -20.80
C GLY A 5 -2.36 4.32 -20.07
N GLU A 6 -3.40 3.87 -19.36
CA GLU A 6 -4.24 4.72 -18.53
C GLU A 6 -3.62 4.97 -17.16
N ASN A 7 -3.97 6.10 -16.55
CA ASN A 7 -3.50 6.42 -15.22
C ASN A 7 -4.11 5.44 -14.22
N TRP A 8 -3.26 4.80 -13.42
CA TRP A 8 -3.68 3.88 -12.38
C TRP A 8 -2.76 4.01 -11.18
N THR A 9 -3.36 4.08 -10.00
CA THR A 9 -2.70 4.26 -8.72
C THR A 9 -3.33 3.29 -7.72
N PRO A 10 -2.57 2.56 -6.90
CA PRO A 10 -3.11 1.68 -5.88
C PRO A 10 -3.71 2.50 -4.72
N ILE A 11 -5.03 2.66 -4.73
CA ILE A 11 -5.82 3.05 -3.57
C ILE A 11 -6.30 1.75 -2.94
N GLY A 12 -5.57 1.33 -1.91
CA GLY A 12 -5.56 -0.05 -1.46
C GLY A 12 -6.41 -0.36 -0.22
N GLN A 13 -6.76 -1.64 -0.08
CA GLN A 13 -7.44 -2.24 1.07
C GLN A 13 -6.78 -3.58 1.38
N ASN A 14 -6.44 -3.85 2.65
CA ASN A 14 -6.17 -5.21 3.09
C ASN A 14 -7.49 -5.92 3.42
N ASP A 15 -7.64 -7.15 2.94
CA ASP A 15 -8.79 -8.02 3.24
C ASP A 15 -8.36 -9.49 3.34
N ALA A 16 -9.26 -10.37 3.80
CA ALA A 16 -8.99 -11.79 3.87
C ALA A 16 -10.22 -12.65 3.53
N VAL A 17 -9.95 -13.84 3.00
CA VAL A 17 -10.97 -14.85 2.63
C VAL A 17 -11.89 -15.30 3.78
N THR A 18 -11.54 -14.97 5.03
CA THR A 18 -12.31 -15.26 6.25
C THR A 18 -13.02 -14.05 6.84
N TRP A 19 -12.73 -12.84 6.36
CA TRP A 19 -13.26 -11.62 6.95
C TRP A 19 -14.68 -11.32 6.45
N PRO A 20 -15.47 -10.53 7.21
CA PRO A 20 -16.89 -10.35 6.92
C PRO A 20 -17.17 -9.91 5.49
N ASP A 21 -16.34 -9.03 4.94
CA ASP A 21 -16.54 -8.42 3.63
C ASP A 21 -16.38 -9.40 2.46
N LEU A 22 -15.62 -10.50 2.61
CA LEU A 22 -15.40 -11.49 1.54
C LEU A 22 -15.88 -12.90 1.91
N SER A 23 -16.09 -13.21 3.20
CA SER A 23 -16.37 -14.56 3.68
C SER A 23 -17.62 -15.21 3.06
N GLY A 24 -18.56 -14.39 2.57
CA GLY A 24 -19.76 -14.82 1.85
C GLY A 24 -19.48 -15.61 0.57
N LEU A 25 -18.33 -15.41 -0.09
CA LEU A 25 -17.95 -16.17 -1.29
C LEU A 25 -17.63 -17.63 -0.99
N PHE A 26 -17.19 -17.96 0.23
CA PHE A 26 -16.80 -19.34 0.53
C PHE A 26 -18.03 -20.25 0.54
N ARG A 27 -18.10 -21.18 -0.43
CA ARG A 27 -19.29 -22.01 -0.71
C ARG A 27 -20.50 -21.19 -1.16
N ARG A 28 -20.29 -19.99 -1.70
CA ARG A 28 -21.33 -19.08 -2.18
C ARG A 28 -22.44 -18.86 -1.16
N LYS A 29 -22.07 -18.69 0.11
CA LYS A 29 -23.03 -18.46 1.21
C LYS A 29 -23.82 -17.17 1.02
N ASP A 30 -23.15 -16.12 0.56
CA ASP A 30 -23.75 -14.82 0.28
C ASP A 30 -22.90 -14.05 -0.74
N VAL A 31 -23.10 -14.38 -2.02
CA VAL A 31 -22.36 -13.73 -3.12
C VAL A 31 -22.84 -12.29 -3.32
N ALA A 32 -24.13 -12.03 -3.09
CA ALA A 32 -24.74 -10.71 -3.29
C ALA A 32 -24.18 -9.68 -2.30
N GLN A 33 -23.95 -10.05 -1.04
CA GLN A 33 -23.31 -9.17 -0.07
C GLN A 33 -21.89 -8.81 -0.50
N VAL A 34 -21.11 -9.78 -0.98
CA VAL A 34 -19.72 -9.54 -1.40
C VAL A 34 -19.68 -8.67 -2.66
N GLU A 35 -20.55 -8.95 -3.63
CA GLU A 35 -20.72 -8.11 -4.82
C GLU A 35 -21.09 -6.66 -4.46
N GLY A 36 -22.06 -6.49 -3.56
CA GLY A 36 -22.44 -5.16 -3.05
C GLY A 36 -21.29 -4.45 -2.34
N HIS A 37 -20.46 -5.19 -1.60
CA HIS A 37 -19.25 -4.65 -0.99
C HIS A 37 -18.24 -4.19 -2.04
N LEU A 38 -17.92 -5.02 -3.04
CA LEU A 38 -16.98 -4.63 -4.11
C LEU A 38 -17.48 -3.42 -4.91
N ALA A 39 -18.78 -3.36 -5.21
CA ALA A 39 -19.39 -2.19 -5.82
C ALA A 39 -19.22 -0.93 -4.95
N TYR A 40 -19.42 -1.07 -3.64
CA TYR A 40 -19.21 0.00 -2.68
C TYR A 40 -17.74 0.45 -2.64
N LEU A 41 -16.77 -0.47 -2.68
CA LEU A 41 -15.34 -0.12 -2.74
C LEU A 41 -15.01 0.73 -3.97
N THR A 42 -15.43 0.28 -5.17
CA THR A 42 -15.19 1.02 -6.42
C THR A 42 -15.86 2.40 -6.38
N ALA A 43 -17.07 2.51 -5.85
CA ALA A 43 -17.77 3.79 -5.67
C ALA A 43 -17.06 4.74 -4.68
N HIS A 44 -16.12 4.23 -3.88
CA HIS A 44 -15.30 5.01 -2.94
C HIS A 44 -13.84 5.11 -3.37
N GLY A 45 -13.57 4.96 -4.67
CA GLY A 45 -12.24 5.20 -5.26
C GLY A 45 -11.21 4.12 -4.97
N VAL A 46 -11.59 2.98 -4.39
CA VAL A 46 -10.67 1.85 -4.20
C VAL A 46 -10.37 1.22 -5.56
N THR A 47 -9.09 0.93 -5.80
CA THR A 47 -8.63 0.35 -7.08
C THR A 47 -7.87 -0.97 -6.88
N CYS A 48 -7.44 -1.26 -5.66
CA CYS A 48 -6.56 -2.40 -5.37
C CYS A 48 -6.94 -3.09 -4.04
N LEU A 49 -7.01 -4.40 -4.06
CA LEU A 49 -7.16 -5.25 -2.87
C LEU A 49 -5.86 -6.02 -2.65
N ARG A 50 -5.33 -6.00 -1.44
CA ARG A 50 -4.29 -6.93 -1.00
C ARG A 50 -4.95 -8.06 -0.22
N ILE A 51 -4.80 -9.28 -0.73
CA ILE A 51 -5.46 -10.45 -0.16
C ILE A 51 -4.48 -11.62 -0.14
N MET A 52 -4.40 -12.31 1.01
CA MET A 52 -3.69 -13.57 1.07
C MET A 52 -4.50 -14.70 0.42
N LEU A 53 -3.83 -15.50 -0.42
CA LEU A 53 -4.45 -16.64 -1.14
C LEU A 53 -5.16 -17.63 -0.20
N GLU A 54 -4.63 -17.76 1.01
CA GLU A 54 -5.21 -18.49 2.12
C GLU A 54 -5.07 -17.71 3.42
N TYR A 55 -5.91 -18.05 4.40
CA TYR A 55 -5.82 -17.48 5.75
C TYR A 55 -5.70 -18.62 6.76
N CYS A 56 -4.48 -18.89 7.21
CA CYS A 56 -4.10 -20.11 7.95
C CYS A 56 -4.49 -20.10 9.43
N GLN A 57 -5.43 -19.25 9.82
CA GLN A 57 -5.92 -19.16 11.20
C GLN A 57 -6.63 -20.45 11.64
N THR A 58 -7.31 -21.13 10.71
CA THR A 58 -8.01 -22.41 10.92
C THR A 58 -7.79 -23.35 9.74
N GLU A 59 -8.11 -24.63 9.92
CA GLU A 59 -7.92 -25.68 8.92
C GLU A 59 -8.92 -25.66 7.75
N HIS A 60 -9.91 -24.76 7.78
CA HIS A 60 -11.01 -24.72 6.82
C HIS A 60 -10.75 -23.82 5.61
N ARG A 61 -9.60 -23.13 5.56
CA ARG A 61 -9.27 -22.14 4.53
C ARG A 61 -7.86 -22.31 3.96
N TYR A 62 -7.29 -23.50 4.10
CA TYR A 62 -6.08 -23.85 3.35
C TYR A 62 -6.40 -23.90 1.87
N PHE A 63 -5.52 -23.33 1.04
CA PHE A 63 -5.66 -23.38 -0.41
C PHE A 63 -5.49 -24.81 -0.94
N GLU A 64 -4.59 -25.59 -0.31
CA GLU A 64 -4.33 -26.99 -0.63
C GLU A 64 -4.26 -27.85 0.63
N LYS A 65 -4.78 -29.08 0.57
CA LYS A 65 -4.73 -30.05 1.67
C LYS A 65 -5.02 -31.48 1.15
N PRO A 66 -4.01 -32.37 1.03
CA PRO A 66 -2.58 -32.14 1.23
C PRO A 66 -1.96 -31.23 0.16
N VAL A 67 -0.65 -30.99 0.26
CA VAL A 67 0.13 -30.25 -0.77
C VAL A 67 -0.09 -30.85 -2.15
N GLY A 68 -0.29 -29.99 -3.15
CA GLY A 68 -0.62 -30.37 -4.53
C GLY A 68 -2.08 -30.74 -4.77
N ARG A 69 -2.93 -30.76 -3.73
CA ARG A 69 -4.38 -30.99 -3.85
C ARG A 69 -5.16 -29.76 -3.41
N TYR A 70 -5.50 -28.93 -4.38
CA TYR A 70 -6.25 -27.68 -4.17
C TYR A 70 -7.69 -27.94 -3.69
N GLN A 71 -8.14 -27.14 -2.72
CA GLN A 71 -9.45 -27.30 -2.11
C GLN A 71 -10.56 -26.72 -3.01
N PRO A 72 -11.55 -27.51 -3.46
CA PRO A 72 -12.55 -27.05 -4.44
C PRO A 72 -13.31 -25.79 -4.02
N HIS A 73 -13.65 -25.64 -2.74
CA HIS A 73 -14.34 -24.45 -2.24
C HIS A 73 -13.45 -23.22 -2.12
N MET A 74 -12.12 -23.39 -2.00
CA MET A 74 -11.18 -22.26 -2.11
C MET A 74 -10.98 -21.87 -3.58
N ILE A 75 -10.91 -22.83 -4.49
CA ILE A 75 -10.86 -22.55 -5.93
C ILE A 75 -12.11 -21.78 -6.36
N GLN A 76 -13.30 -22.26 -6.01
CA GLN A 76 -14.56 -21.57 -6.28
C GLN A 76 -14.59 -20.15 -5.69
N PHE A 77 -14.10 -19.96 -4.46
CA PHE A 77 -14.03 -18.64 -3.84
C PHE A 77 -13.24 -17.66 -4.73
N TRP A 78 -12.06 -18.08 -5.18
CA TRP A 78 -11.17 -17.25 -5.98
C TRP A 78 -11.69 -17.04 -7.39
N ASP A 79 -12.29 -18.05 -8.02
CA ASP A 79 -12.94 -17.89 -9.32
C ASP A 79 -14.02 -16.81 -9.27
N ASP A 80 -14.92 -16.89 -8.28
CA ASP A 80 -16.01 -15.93 -8.13
C ASP A 80 -15.45 -14.54 -7.78
N LEU A 81 -14.42 -14.45 -6.94
CA LEU A 81 -13.77 -13.19 -6.61
C LEU A 81 -13.12 -12.52 -7.82
N PHE A 82 -12.39 -13.28 -8.65
CA PHE A 82 -11.76 -12.74 -9.86
C PHE A 82 -12.82 -12.23 -10.86
N VAL A 83 -13.92 -12.96 -11.05
CA VAL A 83 -15.05 -12.51 -11.90
C VAL A 83 -15.66 -11.20 -11.37
N LEU A 84 -15.90 -11.11 -10.05
CA LEU A 84 -16.46 -9.89 -9.47
C LEU A 84 -15.45 -8.73 -9.55
N CYS A 85 -14.18 -8.95 -9.26
CA CYS A 85 -13.15 -7.92 -9.39
C CYS A 85 -13.02 -7.41 -10.82
N GLU A 86 -13.09 -8.28 -11.83
CA GLU A 86 -13.12 -7.89 -13.25
C GLU A 86 -14.31 -6.98 -13.54
N LYS A 87 -15.52 -7.39 -13.11
CA LYS A 87 -16.76 -6.62 -13.26
C LYS A 87 -16.64 -5.20 -12.67
N TYR A 88 -16.00 -5.06 -11.52
CA TYR A 88 -15.87 -3.79 -10.80
C TYR A 88 -14.53 -3.07 -11.01
N LYS A 89 -13.69 -3.59 -11.94
CA LYS A 89 -12.35 -3.06 -12.28
C LYS A 89 -11.43 -2.93 -11.05
N LEU A 90 -11.60 -3.79 -10.06
CA LEU A 90 -10.72 -3.90 -8.90
C LEU A 90 -9.55 -4.81 -9.26
N ARG A 91 -8.34 -4.40 -8.88
CA ARG A 91 -7.15 -5.24 -9.04
C ARG A 91 -6.73 -5.90 -7.74
N ILE A 92 -5.96 -6.98 -7.83
CA ILE A 92 -5.49 -7.74 -6.68
C ILE A 92 -3.95 -7.71 -6.62
N LEU A 93 -3.42 -7.23 -5.50
CA LEU A 93 -2.08 -7.57 -5.02
C LEU A 93 -2.19 -8.91 -4.31
N LEU A 94 -1.81 -9.99 -4.97
CA LEU A 94 -2.03 -11.35 -4.47
C LEU A 94 -0.83 -11.81 -3.64
N THR A 95 -1.08 -12.21 -2.39
CA THR A 95 -0.05 -12.69 -1.47
C THR A 95 -0.25 -14.18 -1.19
N PRO A 96 0.51 -15.11 -1.80
CA PRO A 96 0.17 -16.53 -1.71
C PRO A 96 0.40 -17.20 -0.35
N PHE A 97 1.09 -16.53 0.58
CA PHE A 97 1.47 -17.09 1.88
C PHE A 97 1.29 -16.09 3.01
N ASP A 98 0.74 -16.58 4.12
CA ASP A 98 0.55 -15.86 5.38
C ASP A 98 1.56 -16.35 6.43
N THR A 99 2.65 -15.60 6.62
CA THR A 99 3.73 -15.96 7.55
C THR A 99 3.24 -16.10 8.99
N PHE A 100 2.35 -15.21 9.44
CA PHE A 100 1.97 -15.14 10.84
C PHE A 100 1.22 -16.40 11.28
N TRP A 101 0.12 -16.74 10.59
CA TRP A 101 -0.67 -17.89 10.97
C TRP A 101 0.01 -19.21 10.58
N MET A 102 0.70 -19.27 9.44
CA MET A 102 1.48 -20.45 9.06
C MET A 102 2.53 -20.80 10.13
N ARG A 103 3.22 -19.80 10.69
CA ARG A 103 4.23 -20.01 11.75
C ARG A 103 3.61 -20.44 13.07
N ARG A 104 2.46 -19.85 13.44
CA ARG A 104 1.75 -20.13 14.69
C ARG A 104 1.04 -21.49 14.65
N ARG A 105 0.56 -21.91 13.48
CA ARG A 105 -0.21 -23.15 13.26
C ARG A 105 0.58 -24.21 12.51
N TRP A 106 1.91 -24.09 12.42
CA TRP A 106 2.77 -24.97 11.63
C TRP A 106 2.52 -26.47 11.83
N LYS A 107 2.23 -26.91 13.07
CA LYS A 107 1.91 -28.31 13.37
C LYS A 107 0.75 -28.88 12.54
N HIS A 108 -0.16 -28.03 12.10
CA HIS A 108 -1.37 -28.39 11.35
C HIS A 108 -1.31 -27.96 9.88
N HIS A 109 -0.24 -27.28 9.47
CA HIS A 109 -0.12 -26.75 8.13
C HIS A 109 0.16 -27.89 7.14
N PRO A 110 -0.45 -27.89 5.94
CA PRO A 110 -0.23 -28.93 4.93
C PRO A 110 1.23 -29.14 4.55
N TYR A 111 2.05 -28.08 4.63
CA TYR A 111 3.47 -28.16 4.25
C TYR A 111 4.34 -28.86 5.30
N ASN A 112 3.81 -29.12 6.49
CA ASN A 112 4.53 -29.84 7.52
C ASN A 112 4.58 -31.34 7.20
N ALA A 113 5.75 -31.96 7.30
CA ALA A 113 5.97 -33.38 7.08
C ALA A 113 5.10 -34.29 7.97
N LEU A 114 4.73 -33.85 9.17
CA LEU A 114 3.79 -34.58 10.03
C LEU A 114 2.39 -34.70 9.41
N ASN A 115 2.05 -33.83 8.45
CA ASN A 115 0.77 -33.83 7.72
C ASN A 115 0.94 -34.34 6.28
N GLY A 116 2.07 -34.99 5.96
CA GLY A 116 2.40 -35.46 4.61
C GLY A 116 3.00 -34.39 3.68
N GLY A 117 3.37 -33.23 4.22
CA GLY A 117 4.04 -32.16 3.47
C GLY A 117 5.55 -32.35 3.30
N PRO A 118 6.21 -31.46 2.55
CA PRO A 118 7.65 -31.56 2.26
C PRO A 118 8.55 -31.19 3.44
N CYS A 119 8.11 -30.35 4.36
CA CYS A 119 9.02 -29.67 5.29
C CYS A 119 8.94 -30.18 6.72
N LYS A 120 10.08 -30.58 7.28
CA LYS A 120 10.18 -31.04 8.68
C LYS A 120 10.09 -29.92 9.73
N SER A 121 10.37 -28.67 9.37
CA SER A 121 10.43 -27.55 10.33
C SER A 121 10.09 -26.20 9.69
N LYS A 122 9.32 -25.38 10.41
CA LYS A 122 9.03 -24.00 9.99
C LYS A 122 10.27 -23.12 9.83
N THR A 123 11.38 -23.46 10.50
CA THR A 123 12.64 -22.71 10.36
C THR A 123 13.34 -22.94 9.02
N ARG A 124 12.84 -23.86 8.19
CA ARG A 124 13.44 -24.24 6.90
C ARG A 124 12.46 -24.18 5.73
N TRP A 125 11.24 -23.68 5.90
CA TRP A 125 10.26 -23.76 4.81
C TRP A 125 10.65 -22.91 3.59
N LEU A 126 11.53 -21.91 3.76
CA LEU A 126 12.04 -21.08 2.65
C LEU A 126 13.29 -21.69 1.99
N THR A 127 13.95 -22.66 2.64
CA THR A 127 15.20 -23.26 2.17
C THR A 127 15.08 -24.75 1.82
N CYS A 128 13.98 -25.41 2.18
CA CYS A 128 13.70 -26.80 1.85
C CYS A 128 13.39 -26.94 0.35
N PRO A 129 14.20 -27.69 -0.44
CA PRO A 129 14.04 -27.81 -1.89
C PRO A 129 12.66 -28.34 -2.32
N GLU A 130 12.12 -29.31 -1.59
CA GLU A 130 10.81 -29.91 -1.86
C GLU A 130 9.67 -28.92 -1.54
N THR A 131 9.87 -28.05 -0.55
CA THR A 131 8.93 -26.96 -0.26
C THR A 131 8.97 -25.91 -1.35
N LEU A 132 10.17 -25.56 -1.82
CA LEU A 132 10.33 -24.63 -2.93
C LEU A 132 9.66 -25.14 -4.21
N ALA A 133 9.80 -26.44 -4.51
CA ALA A 133 9.09 -27.07 -5.63
C ALA A 133 7.56 -27.00 -5.46
N ALA A 134 7.04 -27.28 -4.26
CA ALA A 134 5.60 -27.14 -3.98
C ALA A 134 5.11 -25.69 -4.13
N ILE A 135 5.90 -24.70 -3.68
CA ILE A 135 5.59 -23.27 -3.84
C ILE A 135 5.55 -22.91 -5.32
N LYS A 136 6.54 -23.32 -6.12
CA LYS A 136 6.55 -23.10 -7.58
C LYS A 136 5.30 -23.69 -8.25
N ASN A 137 4.90 -24.91 -7.88
CA ASN A 137 3.67 -25.53 -8.39
C ASN A 137 2.41 -24.76 -8.00
N ARG A 138 2.33 -24.26 -6.75
CA ARG A 138 1.24 -23.37 -6.31
C ARG A 138 1.19 -22.12 -7.18
N PHE A 139 2.30 -21.42 -7.41
CA PHE A 139 2.33 -20.27 -8.30
C PHE A 139 1.90 -20.64 -9.72
N SER A 140 2.42 -21.72 -10.31
CA SER A 140 2.03 -22.17 -11.65
C SER A 140 0.52 -22.35 -11.77
N PHE A 141 -0.11 -23.02 -10.80
CA PHE A 141 -1.56 -23.23 -10.80
C PHE A 141 -2.33 -21.91 -10.78
N VAL A 142 -1.95 -20.99 -9.90
CA VAL A 142 -2.62 -19.68 -9.75
C VAL A 142 -2.42 -18.83 -11.03
N ILE A 143 -1.22 -18.87 -11.62
CA ILE A 143 -0.90 -18.18 -12.87
C ILE A 143 -1.71 -18.75 -14.05
N GLU A 144 -1.75 -20.07 -14.22
CA GLU A 144 -2.54 -20.72 -15.29
C GLU A 144 -4.02 -20.35 -15.18
N ARG A 145 -4.55 -20.30 -13.95
CA ARG A 145 -5.98 -20.12 -13.72
C ARG A 145 -6.45 -18.67 -13.81
N TRP A 146 -5.69 -17.74 -13.23
CA TRP A 146 -6.14 -16.35 -13.05
C TRP A 146 -5.17 -15.29 -13.59
N GLY A 147 -3.95 -15.69 -13.99
CA GLY A 147 -2.94 -14.75 -14.49
C GLY A 147 -3.34 -14.01 -15.76
N GLY A 148 -4.22 -14.58 -16.60
CA GLY A 148 -4.69 -13.92 -17.83
C GLY A 148 -5.81 -12.88 -17.64
N SER A 149 -6.35 -12.71 -16.42
CA SER A 149 -7.61 -11.99 -16.18
C SER A 149 -7.55 -10.46 -16.25
N GLY A 150 -6.35 -9.85 -16.18
CA GLY A 150 -6.19 -8.40 -16.00
C GLY A 150 -6.57 -7.89 -14.59
N VAL A 151 -7.16 -8.74 -13.74
CA VAL A 151 -7.47 -8.44 -12.33
C VAL A 151 -6.21 -8.52 -11.47
N LEU A 152 -5.29 -9.44 -11.78
CA LEU A 152 -4.03 -9.52 -11.04
C LEU A 152 -3.20 -8.27 -11.32
N PHE A 153 -3.00 -7.43 -10.29
CA PHE A 153 -2.12 -6.27 -10.38
C PHE A 153 -0.66 -6.71 -10.25
N ALA A 154 -0.35 -7.46 -9.19
CA ALA A 154 1.01 -7.81 -8.85
C ALA A 154 1.07 -9.00 -7.87
N TRP A 155 2.25 -9.59 -7.76
CA TRP A 155 2.57 -10.62 -6.78
C TRP A 155 3.31 -10.03 -5.58
N ASP A 156 2.79 -10.25 -4.37
CA ASP A 156 3.57 -10.18 -3.14
C ASP A 156 4.04 -11.61 -2.84
N LEU A 157 5.27 -11.92 -3.25
CA LEU A 157 5.82 -13.28 -3.30
C LEU A 157 5.68 -14.00 -1.96
N TRP A 158 5.76 -13.25 -0.85
CA TRP A 158 5.65 -13.77 0.50
C TRP A 158 5.28 -12.65 1.48
N ASN A 159 4.23 -12.83 2.30
CA ASN A 159 3.87 -11.87 3.34
C ASN A 159 4.95 -11.79 4.43
N GLU A 160 5.49 -10.61 4.72
CA GLU A 160 6.42 -10.39 5.85
C GLU A 160 7.54 -11.45 5.92
N ILE A 161 8.29 -11.57 4.83
CA ILE A 161 9.43 -12.49 4.75
C ILE A 161 10.47 -12.13 5.83
N GLY A 162 11.13 -13.15 6.39
CA GLY A 162 12.16 -12.93 7.39
C GLY A 162 13.06 -14.14 7.64
N PRO A 163 14.26 -13.92 8.20
CA PRO A 163 15.31 -14.95 8.26
C PRO A 163 14.97 -16.11 9.19
N ALA A 164 14.07 -15.92 10.16
CA ALA A 164 13.65 -16.96 11.10
C ALA A 164 13.08 -18.23 10.42
N ASN A 165 12.61 -18.11 9.18
CA ASN A 165 12.07 -19.21 8.38
C ASN A 165 13.04 -19.74 7.30
N ALA A 166 14.23 -19.16 7.25
CA ALA A 166 15.37 -19.52 6.41
C ALA A 166 16.63 -19.75 7.26
N LEU A 167 16.50 -20.53 8.34
CA LEU A 167 17.58 -20.89 9.26
C LEU A 167 18.26 -19.72 10.01
N GLY A 168 17.70 -18.51 9.94
CA GLY A 168 18.34 -17.31 10.47
C GLY A 168 19.25 -16.59 9.47
N GLU A 169 19.33 -17.09 8.24
CA GLU A 169 20.28 -16.64 7.23
C GLU A 169 19.62 -15.79 6.14
N MET A 170 20.32 -14.73 5.70
CA MET A 170 19.84 -13.85 4.63
C MET A 170 20.01 -14.45 3.23
N ASP A 171 21.09 -15.20 2.99
CA ASP A 171 21.36 -15.86 1.70
C ASP A 171 20.21 -16.79 1.29
N GLY A 172 19.64 -17.50 2.26
CA GLY A 172 18.49 -18.38 2.03
C GLY A 172 17.25 -17.61 1.55
N LEU A 173 17.04 -16.38 2.03
CA LEU A 173 15.94 -15.53 1.57
C LEU A 173 16.18 -15.00 0.16
N TYR A 174 17.42 -14.57 -0.12
CA TYR A 174 17.79 -14.05 -1.42
C TYR A 174 17.63 -15.12 -2.49
N VAL A 175 18.17 -16.33 -2.27
CA VAL A 175 18.01 -17.47 -3.17
C VAL A 175 16.54 -17.85 -3.35
N PHE A 176 15.74 -17.80 -2.29
CA PHE A 176 14.31 -18.08 -2.37
C PHE A 176 13.59 -17.08 -3.29
N VAL A 177 13.77 -15.77 -3.06
CA VAL A 177 13.16 -14.71 -3.88
C VAL A 177 13.62 -14.81 -5.33
N ASP A 178 14.92 -15.04 -5.55
CA ASP A 178 15.52 -15.19 -6.87
C ASP A 178 14.86 -16.32 -7.68
N GLN A 179 14.70 -17.49 -7.05
CA GLN A 179 14.12 -18.66 -7.69
C GLN A 179 12.61 -18.59 -7.91
N ILE A 180 11.86 -17.98 -6.99
CA ILE A 180 10.42 -17.80 -7.15
C ILE A 180 10.14 -16.76 -8.22
N SER A 181 10.87 -15.64 -8.22
CA SER A 181 10.68 -14.60 -9.22
C SER A 181 10.96 -15.10 -10.63
N ASP A 182 12.06 -15.85 -10.83
CA ASP A 182 12.38 -16.47 -12.12
C ASP A 182 11.30 -17.44 -12.59
N HIS A 183 10.82 -18.28 -11.67
CA HIS A 183 9.78 -19.25 -11.99
C HIS A 183 8.52 -18.54 -12.50
N ILE A 184 8.04 -17.52 -11.76
CA ILE A 184 6.85 -16.75 -12.13
C ILE A 184 7.07 -16.06 -13.47
N ARG A 185 8.17 -15.33 -13.65
CA ARG A 185 8.44 -14.58 -14.90
C ARG A 185 8.51 -15.50 -16.11
N GLN A 186 9.30 -16.58 -16.03
CA GLN A 186 9.43 -17.53 -17.14
C GLN A 186 8.10 -18.19 -17.47
N PHE A 187 7.30 -18.48 -16.46
CA PHE A 187 6.01 -19.14 -16.64
C PHE A 187 4.94 -18.21 -17.21
N GLU A 188 4.85 -16.97 -16.73
CA GLU A 188 3.97 -15.93 -17.29
C GLU A 188 4.38 -15.52 -18.71
N LEU A 189 5.68 -15.35 -18.99
CA LEU A 189 6.17 -15.07 -20.35
C LEU A 189 5.78 -16.18 -21.33
N ARG A 190 5.90 -17.44 -20.91
CA ARG A 190 5.51 -18.58 -21.74
C ARG A 190 4.01 -18.61 -22.04
N LEU A 191 3.17 -18.31 -21.06
CA LEU A 191 1.71 -18.39 -21.22
C LEU A 191 1.10 -17.14 -21.87
N TYR A 192 1.63 -15.96 -21.56
CA TYR A 192 0.98 -14.68 -21.85
C TYR A 192 1.87 -13.69 -22.59
N GLY A 193 3.16 -13.98 -22.80
CA GLY A 193 4.11 -13.08 -23.45
C GLY A 193 4.46 -11.81 -22.64
N LYS A 194 3.99 -11.72 -21.40
CA LYS A 194 4.19 -10.60 -20.47
C LYS A 194 4.25 -11.11 -19.03
N THR A 195 4.74 -10.27 -18.11
CA THR A 195 4.82 -10.60 -16.67
C THR A 195 4.11 -9.56 -15.84
N HIS A 196 3.52 -9.97 -14.71
CA HIS A 196 3.03 -9.04 -13.70
C HIS A 196 4.18 -8.50 -12.85
N PRO A 197 4.05 -7.28 -12.29
CA PRO A 197 4.93 -6.77 -11.26
C PRO A 197 5.04 -7.69 -10.04
N GLN A 198 6.20 -7.71 -9.42
CA GLN A 198 6.51 -8.53 -8.25
C GLN A 198 7.17 -7.69 -7.14
N THR A 199 6.79 -7.99 -5.90
CA THR A 199 7.42 -7.50 -4.66
C THR A 199 7.56 -8.67 -3.69
N VAL A 200 8.34 -8.49 -2.63
CA VAL A 200 8.20 -9.27 -1.40
C VAL A 200 8.04 -8.30 -0.24
N SER A 201 7.08 -8.54 0.65
CA SER A 201 6.83 -7.66 1.79
C SER A 201 7.65 -8.07 3.01
N VAL A 202 7.97 -7.10 3.87
CA VAL A 202 8.68 -7.30 5.15
C VAL A 202 8.00 -6.52 6.27
N PHE A 203 7.95 -7.09 7.48
CA PHE A 203 7.59 -6.36 8.69
C PHE A 203 8.69 -5.34 9.00
N ALA A 204 8.45 -4.04 8.80
CA ALA A 204 9.51 -3.03 8.83
C ALA A 204 10.39 -3.05 10.09
N PRO A 205 9.88 -3.34 11.31
CA PRO A 205 10.75 -3.47 12.49
C PRO A 205 11.81 -4.59 12.41
N LEU A 206 11.67 -5.59 11.53
CA LEU A 206 12.75 -6.56 11.29
C LEU A 206 13.97 -5.94 10.61
N MET A 207 13.79 -4.86 9.85
CA MET A 207 14.88 -4.18 9.15
C MET A 207 15.83 -3.45 10.11
N GLN A 208 15.40 -3.21 11.35
CA GLN A 208 16.27 -2.70 12.43
C GLN A 208 17.14 -3.80 13.05
N GLN A 209 16.80 -5.07 12.82
CA GLN A 209 17.45 -6.25 13.41
C GLN A 209 18.33 -7.00 12.41
N HIS A 210 18.04 -6.83 11.12
CA HIS A 210 18.70 -7.53 10.02
C HIS A 210 18.90 -6.58 8.84
N ASP A 211 20.05 -6.66 8.17
CA ASP A 211 20.26 -5.91 6.92
C ASP A 211 19.48 -6.56 5.78
N MET A 212 18.24 -6.12 5.60
CA MET A 212 17.33 -6.60 4.56
C MET A 212 17.23 -5.63 3.38
N SER A 213 18.00 -4.54 3.40
CA SER A 213 17.86 -3.42 2.46
C SER A 213 18.05 -3.87 1.01
N ASP A 214 19.07 -4.71 0.76
CA ASP A 214 19.36 -5.20 -0.59
C ASP A 214 18.29 -6.17 -1.09
N LEU A 215 17.71 -6.99 -0.21
CA LEU A 215 16.62 -7.92 -0.56
C LEU A 215 15.31 -7.19 -0.89
N ILE A 216 15.00 -6.13 -0.14
CA ILE A 216 13.69 -5.46 -0.20
C ILE A 216 13.69 -4.29 -1.19
N PHE A 217 14.71 -3.43 -1.13
CA PHE A 217 14.76 -2.21 -1.95
C PHE A 217 15.54 -2.41 -3.25
N LYS A 218 16.60 -3.23 -3.25
CA LYS A 218 17.54 -3.28 -4.39
C LYS A 218 17.54 -4.58 -5.18
N HIS A 219 16.75 -5.58 -4.79
CA HIS A 219 16.75 -6.87 -5.47
C HIS A 219 16.42 -6.67 -6.96
N PRO A 220 17.24 -7.19 -7.89
CA PRO A 220 17.11 -6.85 -9.31
C PRO A 220 15.86 -7.43 -9.96
N LYS A 221 15.31 -8.52 -9.41
CA LYS A 221 14.12 -9.19 -9.95
C LYS A 221 12.78 -8.66 -9.40
N LEU A 222 12.79 -7.74 -8.45
CA LEU A 222 11.58 -7.12 -7.90
C LEU A 222 11.31 -5.77 -8.59
N ASP A 223 10.04 -5.51 -8.90
CA ASP A 223 9.61 -4.35 -9.70
C ASP A 223 9.25 -3.14 -8.83
N PHE A 224 8.86 -3.38 -7.58
CA PHE A 224 8.61 -2.35 -6.58
C PHE A 224 8.95 -2.88 -5.19
N ALA A 225 9.17 -1.97 -4.24
CA ALA A 225 9.40 -2.35 -2.85
C ALA A 225 8.13 -2.16 -2.02
N SER A 226 7.94 -3.07 -1.07
CA SER A 226 6.91 -2.96 -0.04
C SER A 226 7.48 -3.31 1.33
N THR A 227 7.20 -2.44 2.29
CA THR A 227 7.50 -2.64 3.71
C THR A 227 6.24 -2.33 4.51
N HIS A 228 6.05 -3.04 5.62
CA HIS A 228 4.86 -2.90 6.44
C HIS A 228 5.11 -1.98 7.64
N PHE A 229 4.47 -0.82 7.66
CA PHE A 229 4.74 0.21 8.66
C PHE A 229 4.05 -0.10 10.00
N TYR A 230 4.88 -0.48 10.98
CA TYR A 230 4.48 -0.79 12.35
C TYR A 230 5.42 -0.16 13.37
N GLU A 231 5.84 1.08 13.15
CA GLU A 231 6.68 1.85 14.07
C GLU A 231 6.03 1.94 15.46
N ASN A 232 6.76 1.57 16.50
CA ASN A 232 6.22 1.27 17.83
C ASN A 232 5.69 2.51 18.59
N LYS A 233 6.23 3.70 18.34
CA LYS A 233 5.93 4.90 19.13
C LYS A 233 4.70 5.66 18.62
N THR A 234 4.45 5.59 17.32
CA THR A 234 3.48 6.44 16.63
C THR A 234 2.47 5.61 15.85
N ILE A 235 2.89 4.85 14.84
CA ILE A 235 2.01 4.15 13.90
C ILE A 235 1.31 2.97 14.59
N ASN A 236 2.04 2.19 15.38
CA ASN A 236 1.54 0.95 15.95
C ASN A 236 0.66 1.17 17.21
N TYR A 237 0.90 2.27 17.93
CA TYR A 237 0.11 2.71 19.07
C TYR A 237 -0.04 4.24 19.04
N PRO A 238 -0.93 4.78 18.19
CA PRO A 238 -1.04 6.22 17.98
C PRO A 238 -1.62 6.92 19.21
N ARG A 239 -0.90 7.95 19.67
CA ARG A 239 -1.36 8.88 20.73
C ARG A 239 -2.01 10.13 20.15
N ASN A 240 -1.62 10.50 18.94
CA ASN A 240 -2.21 11.52 18.10
C ASN A 240 -2.03 11.11 16.63
N THR A 241 -2.72 11.77 15.72
CA THR A 241 -2.70 11.44 14.29
C THR A 241 -1.60 12.17 13.52
N ALA A 242 -0.97 13.20 14.09
CA ALA A 242 0.04 14.01 13.42
C ALA A 242 1.43 13.36 13.48
N ASP A 243 1.85 12.87 14.64
CA ASP A 243 3.14 12.22 14.81
C ASP A 243 3.24 10.94 13.97
N ALA A 244 2.13 10.20 13.82
CA ALA A 244 2.08 9.04 12.93
C ALA A 244 2.25 9.42 11.46
N ALA A 245 1.70 10.57 11.04
CA ALA A 245 1.87 11.10 9.70
C ALA A 245 3.34 11.49 9.44
N VAL A 246 3.96 12.19 10.41
CA VAL A 246 5.38 12.58 10.35
C VAL A 246 6.28 11.36 10.22
N ALA A 247 6.10 10.37 11.11
CA ALA A 247 6.86 9.12 11.06
C ALA A 247 6.66 8.39 9.73
N THR A 248 5.44 8.39 9.19
CA THR A 248 5.16 7.80 7.86
C THR A 248 5.94 8.50 6.75
N GLY A 249 5.94 9.84 6.74
CA GLY A 249 6.69 10.58 5.72
C GLY A 249 8.20 10.37 5.81
N GLU A 250 8.73 10.24 7.03
CA GLU A 250 10.14 9.89 7.27
C GLU A 250 10.47 8.50 6.74
N MET A 251 9.63 7.50 7.04
CA MET A 251 9.83 6.11 6.59
C MET A 251 9.68 5.95 5.07
N VAL A 252 8.76 6.68 4.43
CA VAL A 252 8.67 6.71 2.95
C VAL A 252 9.93 7.29 2.35
N ARG A 253 10.42 8.41 2.88
CA ARG A 253 11.66 9.04 2.41
C ARG A 253 12.86 8.10 2.57
N GLU A 254 12.98 7.42 3.71
CA GLU A 254 14.02 6.41 3.95
C GLU A 254 13.93 5.27 2.93
N ALA A 255 12.73 4.74 2.66
CA ALA A 255 12.54 3.72 1.65
C ALA A 255 12.98 4.21 0.25
N LEU A 256 12.58 5.42 -0.14
CA LEU A 256 12.97 6.03 -1.41
C LEU A 256 14.48 6.27 -1.54
N PHE A 257 15.16 6.59 -0.44
CA PHE A 257 16.62 6.76 -0.42
C PHE A 257 17.37 5.48 -0.77
N HIS A 258 16.84 4.31 -0.37
CA HIS A 258 17.45 3.01 -0.66
C HIS A 258 17.11 2.46 -2.04
N LEU A 259 16.09 3.01 -2.71
CA LEU A 259 15.58 2.49 -3.97
C LEU A 259 16.42 2.94 -5.17
N PRO A 260 16.56 2.08 -6.19
CA PRO A 260 17.00 2.52 -7.51
C PRO A 260 16.08 3.63 -8.05
N GLU A 261 16.65 4.50 -8.88
CA GLU A 261 15.89 5.58 -9.51
C GLU A 261 14.64 5.04 -10.22
N ASN A 262 13.51 5.72 -10.04
CA ASN A 262 12.20 5.38 -10.63
C ASN A 262 11.54 4.07 -10.14
N ARG A 263 12.15 3.31 -9.21
CA ARG A 263 11.48 2.15 -8.61
C ARG A 263 10.39 2.60 -7.64
N PRO A 264 9.13 2.15 -7.78
CA PRO A 264 8.06 2.54 -6.87
C PRO A 264 8.24 1.95 -5.46
N PHE A 265 7.78 2.71 -4.47
CA PHE A 265 7.55 2.24 -3.11
C PHE A 265 6.06 2.20 -2.79
N LEU A 266 5.58 1.13 -2.18
CA LEU A 266 4.20 1.00 -1.72
C LEU A 266 4.17 0.30 -0.35
N ASP A 267 3.77 1.01 0.69
CA ASP A 267 3.38 0.37 1.95
C ASP A 267 2.11 -0.45 1.75
N SER A 268 2.27 -1.77 1.65
CA SER A 268 1.15 -2.67 1.45
C SER A 268 0.46 -3.11 2.74
N GLU A 269 0.93 -2.66 3.91
CA GLU A 269 0.30 -2.96 5.19
C GLU A 269 0.80 -2.06 6.34
N HIS A 270 -0.09 -1.32 6.98
CA HIS A 270 0.25 -0.64 8.24
C HIS A 270 -0.76 -0.87 9.37
N GLY A 271 -0.29 -0.58 10.59
CA GLY A 271 -1.01 -0.71 11.85
C GLY A 271 -2.17 0.27 12.04
N PRO A 272 -2.68 0.43 13.28
CA PRO A 272 -2.08 0.03 14.56
C PRO A 272 -2.40 -1.39 15.10
N ILE A 273 -1.43 -2.32 15.06
CA ILE A 273 -1.60 -3.67 15.63
C ILE A 273 -1.51 -3.68 17.17
N ASP A 274 -0.63 -2.87 17.76
CA ASP A 274 -0.34 -2.86 19.19
C ASP A 274 -1.49 -2.26 20.01
N TYR A 275 -2.11 -1.19 19.52
CA TYR A 275 -3.31 -0.63 20.14
C TYR A 275 -4.40 -1.69 20.26
N PHE A 276 -4.71 -2.32 19.13
CA PHE A 276 -5.74 -3.35 19.03
C PHE A 276 -5.45 -4.55 19.94
N LYS A 277 -4.21 -5.07 19.94
CA LYS A 277 -3.80 -6.18 20.82
C LYS A 277 -3.92 -5.85 22.31
N LYS A 278 -3.50 -4.66 22.74
CA LYS A 278 -3.39 -4.28 24.16
C LYS A 278 -4.75 -3.88 24.76
N ARG A 279 -5.55 -3.11 24.03
CA ARG A 279 -6.82 -2.58 24.55
C ARG A 279 -8.01 -3.49 24.28
N LYS A 280 -7.91 -4.37 23.26
CA LYS A 280 -8.98 -5.27 22.81
C LYS A 280 -10.28 -4.54 22.44
N ASN A 281 -10.17 -3.26 22.05
CA ASN A 281 -11.25 -2.44 21.53
C ASN A 281 -10.78 -1.71 20.26
N ASN A 282 -11.73 -1.14 19.53
CA ASN A 282 -11.43 -0.32 18.37
C ASN A 282 -10.91 1.05 18.81
N LEU A 283 -10.06 1.67 17.98
CA LEU A 283 -9.83 3.10 18.09
C LEU A 283 -11.18 3.84 17.98
N PRO A 284 -11.39 4.94 18.73
CA PRO A 284 -12.53 5.82 18.52
C PRO A 284 -12.62 6.19 17.04
N GLU A 285 -13.81 6.07 16.45
CA GLU A 285 -14.00 6.13 15.01
C GLU A 285 -13.46 7.44 14.39
N GLU A 286 -13.83 8.59 14.96
CA GLU A 286 -13.33 9.90 14.50
C GLU A 286 -11.79 10.00 14.53
N PHE A 287 -11.15 9.40 15.53
CA PHE A 287 -9.70 9.37 15.62
C PHE A 287 -9.09 8.45 14.55
N ASP A 288 -9.66 7.26 14.37
CA ASP A 288 -9.18 6.27 13.40
C ASP A 288 -9.36 6.77 11.96
N ASP A 289 -10.46 7.48 11.67
CA ASP A 289 -10.73 8.11 10.39
C ASP A 289 -9.69 9.19 10.07
N GLN A 290 -9.42 10.09 11.02
CA GLN A 290 -8.39 11.13 10.86
C GLN A 290 -6.98 10.53 10.78
N TYR A 291 -6.71 9.47 11.54
CA TYR A 291 -5.46 8.73 11.50
C TYR A 291 -5.23 8.14 10.11
N PHE A 292 -6.21 7.41 9.57
CA PHE A 292 -6.16 6.84 8.24
C PHE A 292 -5.97 7.90 7.15
N LEU A 293 -6.74 9.01 7.22
CA LEU A 293 -6.59 10.13 6.28
C LEU A 293 -5.16 10.67 6.30
N ASN A 294 -4.61 10.93 7.50
CA ASN A 294 -3.27 11.48 7.65
C ASN A 294 -2.18 10.52 7.12
N MET A 295 -2.28 9.23 7.44
CA MET A 295 -1.37 8.20 6.94
C MET A 295 -1.41 8.14 5.41
N GLN A 296 -2.61 8.24 4.82
CA GLN A 296 -2.82 8.21 3.38
C GLN A 296 -2.11 9.35 2.66
N TRP A 297 -2.27 10.57 3.16
CA TRP A 297 -1.63 11.75 2.57
C TRP A 297 -0.13 11.80 2.83
N ALA A 298 0.33 11.38 4.01
CA ALA A 298 1.75 11.28 4.30
C ALA A 298 2.46 10.32 3.34
N HIS A 299 1.84 9.17 3.01
CA HIS A 299 2.37 8.24 2.02
C HIS A 299 2.48 8.86 0.63
N LEU A 300 1.35 9.35 0.10
CA LEU A 300 1.29 9.88 -1.26
C LEU A 300 2.22 11.09 -1.42
N ALA A 301 2.08 12.08 -0.55
CA ALA A 301 2.80 13.34 -0.67
C ALA A 301 4.31 13.13 -0.48
N SER A 302 4.75 12.16 0.32
CA SER A 302 6.17 11.85 0.45
C SER A 302 6.75 11.06 -0.73
N GLY A 303 5.97 10.72 -1.75
CA GLY A 303 6.44 10.04 -2.96
C GLY A 303 6.13 8.54 -3.03
N GLY A 304 5.32 8.00 -2.12
CA GLY A 304 4.77 6.66 -2.25
C GLY A 304 3.89 6.52 -3.49
N ALA A 305 3.82 5.31 -4.03
CA ALA A 305 3.03 5.00 -5.23
C ALA A 305 1.51 5.08 -4.97
N GLY A 306 1.08 5.09 -3.71
CA GLY A 306 -0.31 5.19 -3.28
C GLY A 306 -0.41 5.61 -1.82
N GLY A 307 -1.62 5.53 -1.25
CA GLY A 307 -1.91 5.99 0.11
C GLY A 307 -1.49 5.06 1.25
N GLY A 308 -0.68 4.03 0.99
CA GLY A 308 -0.51 2.92 1.92
C GLY A 308 -1.78 2.08 2.12
N MET A 309 -1.65 0.86 2.63
CA MET A 309 -2.81 -0.02 2.84
C MET A 309 -3.01 -0.35 4.31
N ARG A 310 -4.05 0.22 4.92
CA ARG A 310 -4.39 -0.03 6.33
C ARG A 310 -4.85 -1.47 6.53
N TRP A 311 -4.18 -2.23 7.38
CA TRP A 311 -4.75 -3.45 7.93
C TRP A 311 -5.88 -3.09 8.90
N PRO A 312 -7.10 -3.62 8.85
CA PRO A 312 -8.21 -3.06 9.64
C PRO A 312 -7.97 -2.96 11.15
N TYR A 313 -7.42 -3.99 11.81
CA TYR A 313 -7.25 -4.07 13.28
C TYR A 313 -8.43 -3.47 14.07
N ARG A 314 -9.63 -3.87 13.68
CA ARG A 314 -10.91 -3.50 14.27
C ARG A 314 -11.76 -4.75 14.44
N HIS A 315 -12.82 -4.63 15.24
CA HIS A 315 -13.86 -5.62 15.40
C HIS A 315 -15.21 -5.03 14.98
N PRO A 316 -15.83 -5.55 13.91
CA PRO A 316 -15.30 -6.54 12.95
C PRO A 316 -14.07 -6.02 12.16
N HIS A 317 -13.33 -6.91 11.48
CA HIS A 317 -12.17 -6.58 10.64
C HIS A 317 -12.58 -5.86 9.35
N VAL A 318 -13.08 -4.63 9.47
CA VAL A 318 -13.55 -3.78 8.37
C VAL A 318 -13.04 -2.35 8.54
N LEU A 319 -12.94 -1.59 7.45
CA LEU A 319 -12.70 -0.14 7.53
C LEU A 319 -14.03 0.62 7.70
N THR A 320 -13.95 1.81 8.28
CA THR A 320 -15.10 2.68 8.56
C THR A 320 -15.56 3.43 7.31
N HIS A 321 -16.74 4.05 7.36
CA HIS A 321 -17.21 4.93 6.29
C HIS A 321 -16.35 6.19 6.13
N GLY A 322 -15.76 6.72 7.21
CA GLY A 322 -14.85 7.87 7.11
C GLY A 322 -13.56 7.54 6.37
N MET A 323 -12.97 6.36 6.60
CA MET A 323 -11.83 5.88 5.82
C MET A 323 -12.14 5.72 4.33
N ARG A 324 -13.36 5.25 4.00
CA ARG A 324 -13.83 5.14 2.61
C ARG A 324 -13.99 6.50 1.94
N ARG A 325 -14.48 7.49 2.69
CA ARG A 325 -14.54 8.88 2.23
C ARG A 325 -13.14 9.44 1.96
N ALA A 326 -12.16 9.14 2.82
CA ALA A 326 -10.78 9.54 2.59
C ALA A 326 -10.22 8.94 1.29
N GLN A 327 -10.44 7.64 1.03
CA GLN A 327 -10.08 7.00 -0.24
C GLN A 327 -10.73 7.66 -1.46
N LEU A 328 -12.02 8.00 -1.37
CA LEU A 328 -12.73 8.70 -2.45
C LEU A 328 -12.13 10.09 -2.71
N ASN A 329 -11.84 10.84 -1.65
CA ASN A 329 -11.25 12.17 -1.78
C ASN A 329 -9.82 12.13 -2.33
N LEU A 330 -9.05 11.08 -1.99
CA LEU A 330 -7.75 10.83 -2.61
C LEU A 330 -7.93 10.57 -4.11
N ALA A 331 -8.87 9.69 -4.51
CA ALA A 331 -9.11 9.39 -5.92
C ALA A 331 -9.37 10.64 -6.75
N GLY A 332 -10.21 11.56 -6.26
CA GLY A 332 -10.47 12.84 -6.92
C GLY A 332 -9.23 13.74 -7.04
N PHE A 333 -8.34 13.76 -6.04
CA PHE A 333 -7.09 14.52 -6.12
C PHE A 333 -6.13 13.96 -7.17
N LEU A 334 -6.07 12.64 -7.33
CA LEU A 334 -5.15 12.01 -8.27
C LEU A 334 -5.43 12.43 -9.73
N GLU A 335 -6.65 12.85 -10.06
CA GLU A 335 -7.02 13.37 -11.39
C GLU A 335 -6.32 14.69 -11.74
N LEU A 336 -5.79 15.41 -10.74
CA LEU A 336 -5.13 16.70 -10.91
C LEU A 336 -3.67 16.58 -11.40
N ILE A 337 -3.10 15.37 -11.38
CA ILE A 337 -1.69 15.09 -11.64
C ILE A 337 -1.52 14.43 -13.02
N ASP A 338 -0.53 14.88 -13.78
CA ASP A 338 -0.12 14.23 -15.02
C ASP A 338 0.85 13.08 -14.74
N TRP A 339 0.29 11.93 -14.35
CA TRP A 339 1.06 10.75 -13.95
C TRP A 339 1.94 10.16 -15.05
N LYS A 340 1.68 10.47 -16.31
CA LYS A 340 2.48 9.94 -17.44
C LYS A 340 3.88 10.54 -17.47
N THR A 341 4.02 11.78 -16.99
CA THR A 341 5.30 12.49 -16.97
C THR A 341 5.83 12.76 -15.58
N PHE A 342 5.04 12.49 -14.53
CA PHE A 342 5.39 12.82 -13.15
C PHE A 342 6.50 11.92 -12.59
N LYS A 343 7.61 12.53 -12.17
CA LYS A 343 8.65 11.88 -11.37
C LYS A 343 8.47 12.27 -9.90
N ARG A 344 8.57 11.28 -9.01
CA ARG A 344 8.34 11.44 -7.57
C ARG A 344 9.67 11.58 -6.84
N GLN A 345 10.33 12.73 -6.95
CA GLN A 345 11.44 13.04 -6.06
C GLN A 345 10.86 13.52 -4.72
N ASN A 346 11.27 12.94 -3.59
CA ASN A 346 10.85 13.43 -2.27
C ASN A 346 11.37 14.85 -2.03
N LEU A 347 10.50 15.72 -1.48
CA LEU A 347 10.74 17.13 -1.21
C LEU A 347 10.43 17.51 0.25
N ASN A 348 10.21 16.53 1.15
CA ASN A 348 9.74 16.79 2.51
C ASN A 348 10.64 17.77 3.28
N GLU A 349 11.95 17.71 3.06
CA GLU A 349 12.94 18.58 3.73
C GLU A 349 13.34 19.79 2.89
N GLN A 350 12.89 19.86 1.63
CA GLN A 350 13.31 20.88 0.69
C GLN A 350 12.25 21.96 0.48
N ILE A 351 10.99 21.67 0.78
CA ILE A 351 9.93 22.68 0.79
C ILE A 351 10.05 23.48 2.09
N GLU A 352 10.25 24.78 1.95
CA GLU A 352 10.26 25.71 3.09
C GLU A 352 8.83 26.07 3.50
N VAL A 353 8.59 26.26 4.79
CA VAL A 353 7.31 26.73 5.34
C VAL A 353 7.55 27.77 6.42
N THR A 354 6.79 28.86 6.40
CA THR A 354 6.98 29.98 7.33
C THR A 354 6.53 29.68 8.77
N ASN A 355 5.64 28.71 8.95
CA ASN A 355 5.08 28.34 10.25
C ASN A 355 5.66 27.01 10.74
N PRO A 356 6.44 26.98 11.84
CA PRO A 356 7.10 25.77 12.35
C PRO A 356 6.12 24.74 12.95
N HIS A 357 4.85 25.10 13.15
CA HIS A 357 3.81 24.16 13.58
C HIS A 357 3.18 23.37 12.43
N ILE A 358 3.53 23.69 11.18
CA ILE A 358 3.06 22.97 10.00
C ILE A 358 4.12 21.95 9.59
N SER A 359 3.71 20.68 9.49
CA SER A 359 4.49 19.66 8.81
C SER A 359 4.22 19.73 7.32
N VAL A 360 5.27 19.65 6.52
CA VAL A 360 5.16 19.60 5.07
C VAL A 360 5.61 18.23 4.59
N PHE A 361 4.83 17.70 3.66
CA PHE A 361 5.13 16.50 2.91
C PHE A 361 5.03 16.88 1.44
N GLY A 362 5.98 16.47 0.62
CA GLY A 362 5.92 16.78 -0.79
C GLY A 362 6.80 15.90 -1.64
N CYS A 363 6.39 15.76 -2.89
CA CYS A 363 7.19 15.13 -3.92
C CYS A 363 6.90 15.79 -5.25
N GLY A 364 7.89 15.79 -6.13
CA GLY A 364 7.75 16.47 -7.42
C GLY A 364 8.90 16.28 -8.37
N ASP A 365 8.77 16.96 -9.49
CA ASP A 365 9.77 17.12 -10.52
C ASP A 365 9.84 18.59 -10.96
N ASP A 366 10.47 18.85 -12.09
CA ASP A 366 10.69 20.20 -12.63
C ASP A 366 9.43 20.84 -13.26
N ARG A 367 8.28 20.14 -13.25
CA ARG A 367 7.03 20.58 -13.89
C ARG A 367 5.81 20.43 -13.01
N GLN A 368 5.84 19.56 -12.00
CA GLN A 368 4.70 19.26 -11.15
C GLN A 368 5.14 18.94 -9.72
N ALA A 369 4.26 19.18 -8.75
CA ALA A 369 4.45 18.76 -7.37
C ALA A 369 3.13 18.38 -6.71
N VAL A 370 3.21 17.38 -5.83
CA VAL A 370 2.18 17.02 -4.86
C VAL A 370 2.69 17.48 -3.50
N ILE A 371 1.92 18.29 -2.80
CA ILE A 371 2.27 18.78 -1.46
C ILE A 371 1.10 18.54 -0.53
N TRP A 372 1.38 18.14 0.71
CA TRP A 372 0.40 18.09 1.78
C TRP A 372 0.97 18.80 3.00
N LEU A 373 0.16 19.70 3.57
CA LEU A 373 0.49 20.41 4.79
C LEU A 373 -0.42 19.95 5.90
N LEU A 374 0.16 19.69 7.07
CA LEU A 374 -0.54 19.25 8.28
C LEU A 374 -0.15 20.13 9.46
N GLU A 375 -1.12 20.80 10.05
CA GLU A 375 -0.97 21.48 11.33
C GLU A 375 -0.82 20.45 12.45
N ARG A 376 0.32 20.50 13.16
CA ARG A 376 0.56 19.69 14.35
C ARG A 376 -0.35 20.20 15.46
N GLN A 377 -1.21 19.34 16.00
CA GLN A 377 -2.11 19.73 17.08
C GLN A 377 -1.31 20.17 18.32
N ASN A 378 -1.50 21.42 18.74
CA ASN A 378 -1.04 21.90 20.03
C ASN A 378 -2.02 21.43 21.12
N TYR A 379 -1.63 20.45 21.93
CA TYR A 379 -2.38 20.06 23.11
C TYR A 379 -2.02 20.95 24.29
N VAL A 380 -2.98 21.73 24.80
CA VAL A 380 -2.85 22.39 26.11
C VAL A 380 -3.85 21.73 27.06
N ARG A 381 -3.36 21.10 28.14
CA ARG A 381 -4.18 20.39 29.15
C ARG A 381 -5.18 19.37 28.55
N LYS A 382 -4.76 18.58 27.56
CA LYS A 382 -5.58 17.56 26.88
C LYS A 382 -6.83 18.10 26.15
N LYS A 383 -6.90 19.41 25.88
CA LYS A 383 -7.89 20.01 24.99
C LYS A 383 -7.20 20.46 23.70
N ILE A 384 -7.84 20.19 22.57
CA ILE A 384 -7.44 20.72 21.26
C ILE A 384 -7.57 22.24 21.33
N VAL A 385 -6.48 22.95 21.06
CA VAL A 385 -6.52 24.41 20.92
C VAL A 385 -7.35 24.76 19.68
N LYS A 386 -8.15 25.82 19.80
CA LYS A 386 -9.13 26.34 18.82
C LYS A 386 -8.61 26.28 17.37
N LYS A 387 -9.51 25.97 16.41
CA LYS A 387 -9.22 26.05 14.97
C LYS A 387 -8.52 27.38 14.66
N THR A 388 -7.27 27.29 14.27
CA THR A 388 -6.48 28.38 13.71
C THR A 388 -6.67 28.31 12.20
N ASN A 389 -6.86 29.45 11.55
CA ASN A 389 -6.78 29.58 10.10
C ASN A 389 -5.48 30.32 9.78
N PRO A 390 -4.31 29.72 10.13
CA PRO A 390 -3.05 30.42 10.05
C PRO A 390 -2.77 30.81 8.61
N GLU A 391 -2.19 32.00 8.43
CA GLU A 391 -1.51 32.32 7.19
C GLU A 391 -0.28 31.42 7.09
N VAL A 392 -0.12 30.78 5.93
CA VAL A 392 0.99 29.89 5.61
C VAL A 392 1.57 30.34 4.29
N GLU A 393 2.90 30.43 4.25
CA GLU A 393 3.63 30.54 2.99
C GLU A 393 4.55 29.33 2.89
N ILE A 394 4.56 28.72 1.70
CA ILE A 394 5.53 27.71 1.32
C ILE A 394 6.38 28.17 0.15
N ALA A 395 7.61 27.68 0.09
CA ALA A 395 8.49 27.86 -1.05
C ALA A 395 8.85 26.50 -1.65
N VAL A 396 8.39 26.25 -2.88
CA VAL A 396 8.56 24.98 -3.58
C VAL A 396 9.79 25.06 -4.49
N PRO A 397 10.81 24.22 -4.28
CA PRO A 397 12.05 24.28 -5.06
C PRO A 397 11.93 23.53 -6.39
N TRP A 398 12.91 23.77 -7.27
CA TRP A 398 13.23 22.97 -8.46
C TRP A 398 12.18 22.91 -9.59
N LEU A 399 11.06 23.61 -9.44
CA LEU A 399 10.15 23.87 -10.53
C LEU A 399 10.81 24.78 -11.57
N ASN A 400 10.66 24.47 -12.86
CA ASN A 400 11.15 25.35 -13.92
C ASN A 400 10.32 26.65 -13.96
N ALA A 401 10.92 27.75 -14.40
CA ALA A 401 10.19 28.99 -14.68
C ALA A 401 8.99 28.76 -15.61
N GLY A 402 7.89 29.48 -15.38
CA GLY A 402 6.68 29.42 -16.21
C GLY A 402 5.38 29.58 -15.41
N LEU A 403 4.26 29.41 -16.11
CA LEU A 403 2.92 29.51 -15.53
C LEU A 403 2.48 28.16 -14.95
N TYR A 404 1.99 28.18 -13.71
CA TYR A 404 1.52 27.00 -12.99
C TYR A 404 0.05 27.13 -12.62
N ARG A 405 -0.70 26.03 -12.77
CA ARG A 405 -1.98 25.84 -12.09
C ARG A 405 -1.72 25.23 -10.72
N VAL A 406 -2.10 25.94 -9.68
CA VAL A 406 -2.03 25.48 -8.29
C VAL A 406 -3.44 25.18 -7.81
N SER A 407 -3.73 23.90 -7.59
CA SER A 407 -5.03 23.43 -7.09
C SER A 407 -4.93 23.15 -5.60
N PHE A 408 -5.71 23.87 -4.80
CA PHE A 408 -5.87 23.72 -3.36
C PHE A 408 -6.98 22.73 -3.09
N TRP A 409 -6.68 21.64 -2.39
CA TRP A 409 -7.58 20.51 -2.18
C TRP A 409 -7.83 20.26 -0.69
N ASN A 410 -9.07 20.41 -0.27
CA ASN A 410 -9.51 20.03 1.06
C ASN A 410 -9.65 18.51 1.11
N THR A 411 -8.74 17.88 1.85
CA THR A 411 -8.59 16.42 1.95
C THR A 411 -9.78 15.72 2.63
N VAL A 412 -10.54 16.42 3.46
CA VAL A 412 -11.69 15.90 4.23
C VAL A 412 -12.97 15.93 3.41
N SER A 413 -13.18 17.00 2.64
CA SER A 413 -14.38 17.19 1.82
C SER A 413 -14.24 16.77 0.36
N GLY A 414 -13.01 16.56 -0.13
CA GLY A 414 -12.75 16.22 -1.54
C GLY A 414 -13.09 17.35 -2.50
N LYS A 415 -13.03 18.61 -2.03
CA LYS A 415 -13.30 19.81 -2.84
C LYS A 415 -12.03 20.62 -2.99
N GLY A 416 -11.87 21.25 -4.14
CA GLY A 416 -10.75 22.14 -4.36
C GLY A 416 -11.06 23.31 -5.27
N GLU A 417 -10.18 24.29 -5.21
CA GLU A 417 -10.15 25.46 -6.08
C GLU A 417 -8.76 25.60 -6.68
N ALA A 418 -8.64 26.24 -7.84
CA ALA A 418 -7.36 26.43 -8.49
C ALA A 418 -7.13 27.90 -8.82
N ARG A 419 -5.87 28.32 -8.73
CA ARG A 419 -5.41 29.63 -9.23
C ARG A 419 -4.15 29.44 -10.04
N GLU A 420 -3.89 30.40 -10.92
CA GLU A 420 -2.68 30.42 -11.73
C GLU A 420 -1.64 31.29 -11.06
N LEU A 421 -0.39 30.80 -10.99
CA LEU A 421 0.76 31.52 -10.45
C LEU A 421 1.90 31.45 -11.45
N TYR A 422 2.56 32.57 -11.67
CA TYR A 422 3.76 32.62 -12.49
C TYR A 422 5.01 32.47 -11.60
N HIS A 423 5.97 31.68 -12.06
CA HIS A 423 7.23 31.44 -11.39
C HIS A 423 8.39 31.87 -12.30
N GLU A 424 9.29 32.72 -11.81
CA GLU A 424 10.42 33.24 -12.59
C GLU A 424 11.74 32.57 -12.24
N ALA A 425 12.09 32.50 -10.94
CA ALA A 425 13.36 31.95 -10.48
C ALA A 425 13.30 31.48 -9.00
N ASP A 426 14.32 30.74 -8.59
CA ASP A 426 14.58 30.18 -7.26
C ASP A 426 13.53 29.17 -6.75
N GLN A 427 12.41 29.66 -6.23
CA GLN A 427 11.35 28.85 -5.64
C GLN A 427 9.98 29.45 -5.96
N LEU A 428 8.98 28.60 -6.22
CA LEU A 428 7.59 29.05 -6.32
C LEU A 428 7.05 29.30 -4.91
N ARG A 429 6.81 30.57 -4.57
CA ARG A 429 6.20 30.96 -3.30
C ARG A 429 4.68 30.98 -3.40
N ILE A 430 4.02 30.36 -2.42
CA ILE A 430 2.56 30.22 -2.38
C ILE A 430 2.06 30.58 -0.99
N SER A 431 1.36 31.70 -0.88
CA SER A 431 0.76 32.17 0.38
C SER A 431 -0.75 31.96 0.38
N PHE A 432 -1.28 31.39 1.47
CA PHE A 432 -2.70 31.07 1.63
C PHE A 432 -3.06 30.90 3.11
N HIS A 433 -4.36 30.84 3.37
CA HIS A 433 -4.91 30.53 4.70
C HIS A 433 -5.26 29.04 4.77
N LEU A 434 -4.79 28.34 5.81
CA LEU A 434 -5.04 26.90 5.97
C LEU A 434 -6.50 26.68 6.46
N PRO A 435 -7.42 26.18 5.61
CA PRO A 435 -8.86 26.23 5.87
C PRO A 435 -9.32 25.30 7.00
N GLU A 436 -8.54 24.26 7.29
CA GLU A 436 -8.74 23.31 8.38
C GLU A 436 -7.39 23.04 9.06
N ASN A 437 -7.16 21.84 9.61
CA ASN A 437 -5.86 21.45 10.13
C ASN A 437 -4.92 20.93 9.05
N ASN A 438 -5.35 20.80 7.80
CA ASN A 438 -4.52 20.27 6.71
C ASN A 438 -5.07 20.65 5.32
N ILE A 439 -4.21 20.57 4.30
CA ILE A 439 -4.57 20.81 2.89
C ILE A 439 -3.59 20.11 1.96
N ALA A 440 -4.07 19.65 0.80
CA ALA A 440 -3.21 19.15 -0.27
C ALA A 440 -3.14 20.15 -1.42
N LEU A 441 -2.00 20.27 -2.09
CA LEU A 441 -1.80 21.07 -3.28
C LEU A 441 -1.33 20.17 -4.43
N ALA A 442 -1.98 20.32 -5.59
CA ALA A 442 -1.49 19.82 -6.86
C ALA A 442 -0.98 21.02 -7.67
N ILE A 443 0.33 21.03 -7.95
CA ILE A 443 0.99 22.07 -8.74
C ILE A 443 1.33 21.46 -10.09
N ARG A 444 0.88 22.10 -11.18
CA ARG A 444 1.15 21.63 -12.55
C ARG A 444 1.48 22.78 -13.48
N LYS A 445 2.61 22.68 -14.17
CA LYS A 445 3.00 23.64 -15.22
C LYS A 445 1.98 23.61 -16.35
N ILE A 446 1.46 24.77 -16.73
CA ILE A 446 0.58 24.94 -17.88
C ILE A 446 1.46 24.92 -19.12
N ALA A 447 1.10 24.10 -20.11
CA ALA A 447 1.81 24.11 -21.39
C ALA A 447 1.66 25.48 -22.05
N GLU A 448 2.77 26.09 -22.43
CA GLU A 448 2.74 27.27 -23.29
C GLU A 448 2.02 26.88 -24.57
N ARG A 449 0.94 27.59 -24.91
CA ARG A 449 0.34 27.45 -26.24
C ARG A 449 1.44 27.82 -27.23
N ALA A 450 1.83 26.88 -28.09
CA ALA A 450 2.65 27.19 -29.23
C ALA A 450 1.98 28.36 -29.95
N GLN A 451 2.65 29.51 -29.99
CA GLN A 451 2.23 30.61 -30.83
C GLN A 451 2.31 30.09 -32.26
N VAL A 452 1.15 29.74 -32.81
CA VAL A 452 1.01 29.50 -34.25
C VAL A 452 1.17 30.88 -34.88
N PHE A 453 2.39 31.18 -35.32
CA PHE A 453 2.70 32.35 -36.13
C PHE A 453 2.20 32.17 -37.56
#